data_AF-A0A1Y0I1B8-F1
#
_entry.id   AF-A0A1Y0I1B8-F1
#
_cell.length_a   1.000
_cell.length_b   1.000
_cell.length_c   1.000
_cell.angle_alpha   90.00
_cell.angle_beta   90.00
_cell.angle_gamma   90.00
#
_symmetry.space_group_name_H-M   'P 1'
#
loop_
_entity.id
_entity.type
_entity.pdbx_description
1 polymer ?
#
loop_
_entity_poly.entity_id
_entity_poly.type
_entity_poly.pdbx_seq_one_letter_code
_entity_poly.pdbx_strand_id
1 'polypeptide(L)'
;MNYLIPERLEALAGAYVLGTLHGLARKRFERVLMESYRARQAVWDWEQKLNPMVESVAETVPPERIWSGIQRRINPQQSIDTVKQDNLLSSLMFWRRWGGVSTVVAIVLALFISLYFPFTPALSGRVAIFNDAQNQPLWLVSSDLETGKLKVKAINAEAVAIDNKAFELWMLPASGQPRSLGLLPVTEQRVEVVLSPQLLAILQNTAGLAVSVEPPGGSPTGLPTGPVVYQTSILEL
;
A
#
# COMPACT_ATOMS: atom_id res chain seq x y z
N MET A 1 -65.37 -3.52 52.93
CA MET A 1 -66.14 -2.98 51.79
C MET A 1 -66.47 -4.16 50.87
N ASN A 2 -67.74 -4.50 50.70
CA ASN A 2 -68.14 -5.76 50.07
C ASN A 2 -68.16 -5.62 48.53
N TYR A 3 -67.04 -5.94 47.90
CA TYR A 3 -66.83 -5.86 46.44
C TYR A 3 -67.42 -7.04 45.67
N LEU A 4 -67.96 -8.05 46.37
CA LEU A 4 -68.47 -9.29 45.79
C LEU A 4 -70.00 -9.31 45.65
N ILE A 5 -70.66 -8.19 45.93
CA ILE A 5 -72.08 -8.01 45.62
C ILE A 5 -72.21 -7.98 44.08
N PRO A 6 -73.04 -8.83 43.46
CA PRO A 6 -73.09 -9.00 42.00
C PRO A 6 -73.16 -7.67 41.22
N GLU A 7 -74.09 -6.80 41.57
CA GLU A 7 -74.29 -5.50 40.91
C GLU A 7 -73.05 -4.58 40.99
N ARG A 8 -72.37 -4.57 42.15
CA ARG A 8 -71.17 -3.74 42.35
C ARG A 8 -69.96 -4.32 41.63
N LEU A 9 -69.86 -5.64 41.58
CA LEU A 9 -68.78 -6.35 40.91
C LEU A 9 -68.87 -6.14 39.39
N GLU A 10 -70.07 -6.21 38.82
CA GLU A 10 -70.31 -5.92 37.40
C GLU A 10 -70.00 -4.46 37.06
N ALA A 11 -70.42 -3.50 37.89
CA ALA A 11 -70.11 -2.08 37.68
C ALA A 11 -68.61 -1.77 37.78
N LEU A 12 -67.91 -2.37 38.75
CA LEU A 12 -66.46 -2.21 38.92
C LEU A 12 -65.67 -2.89 37.80
N ALA A 13 -66.10 -4.06 37.33
CA ALA A 13 -65.51 -4.74 36.19
C ALA A 13 -65.65 -3.90 34.92
N GLY A 14 -66.83 -3.33 34.65
CA GLY A 14 -67.04 -2.44 33.51
C GLY A 14 -66.17 -1.19 33.57
N ALA A 15 -66.09 -0.54 34.74
CA ALA A 15 -65.23 0.62 34.95
C ALA A 15 -63.73 0.28 34.80
N TYR A 16 -63.33 -0.94 35.17
CA TYR A 16 -61.96 -1.42 35.00
C TYR A 16 -61.63 -1.64 33.52
N VAL A 17 -62.48 -2.33 32.75
CA VAL A 17 -62.25 -2.61 31.32
C VAL A 17 -62.28 -1.33 30.47
N LEU A 18 -63.20 -0.40 30.76
CA LEU A 18 -63.25 0.92 30.10
C LEU A 18 -62.07 1.83 30.50
N GLY A 19 -61.24 1.42 31.47
CA GLY A 19 -60.12 2.22 31.95
C GLY A 19 -60.52 3.45 32.77
N THR A 20 -61.79 3.59 33.17
CA THR A 20 -62.28 4.72 33.98
C THR A 20 -61.93 4.58 35.46
N LEU A 21 -61.50 3.39 35.89
CA LEU A 21 -61.00 3.14 37.24
C LEU A 21 -59.54 3.59 37.37
N HIS A 22 -59.30 4.63 38.20
CA HIS A 22 -57.98 5.24 38.37
C HIS A 22 -57.42 5.09 39.79
N GLY A 23 -56.11 5.24 39.93
CA GLY A 23 -55.41 5.37 41.21
C GLY A 23 -55.63 4.20 42.18
N LEU A 24 -55.98 4.52 43.42
CA LEU A 24 -56.14 3.53 44.50
C LEU A 24 -57.32 2.57 44.27
N ALA A 25 -58.38 3.01 43.58
CA ALA A 25 -59.54 2.17 43.29
C ALA A 25 -59.15 1.02 42.34
N ARG A 26 -58.34 1.32 41.33
CA ARG A 26 -57.80 0.32 40.39
C ARG A 26 -56.93 -0.71 41.09
N LYS A 27 -55.95 -0.27 41.88
CA LYS A 27 -55.07 -1.17 42.64
C LYS A 27 -55.82 -2.09 43.60
N ARG A 28 -56.89 -1.58 44.24
CA ARG A 28 -57.75 -2.39 45.13
C ARG A 28 -58.52 -3.45 44.34
N PHE A 29 -59.09 -3.08 43.20
CA PHE A 29 -59.79 -4.03 42.34
C PHE A 29 -58.85 -5.07 41.73
N GLU A 30 -57.63 -4.69 41.33
CA GLU A 30 -56.59 -5.61 40.87
C GLU A 30 -56.24 -6.67 41.92
N ARG A 31 -56.21 -6.31 43.22
CA ARG A 31 -56.07 -7.30 44.30
C ARG A 31 -57.25 -8.26 44.36
N VAL A 32 -58.48 -7.76 44.20
CA VAL A 32 -59.68 -8.61 44.15
C VAL A 32 -59.65 -9.55 42.94
N LEU A 33 -59.09 -9.11 41.80
CA LEU A 33 -58.91 -9.97 40.62
C LEU A 33 -57.93 -11.12 40.86
N MET A 34 -56.91 -10.94 41.72
CA MET A 34 -55.99 -12.03 42.09
C MET A 34 -56.67 -13.09 42.97
N GLU A 35 -57.63 -12.69 43.80
CA GLU A 35 -58.24 -13.56 44.81
C GLU A 35 -59.57 -14.20 44.36
N SER A 36 -60.32 -13.56 43.46
CA SER A 36 -61.69 -13.97 43.11
C SER A 36 -61.85 -14.37 41.65
N TYR A 37 -62.31 -15.61 41.43
CA TYR A 37 -62.70 -16.09 40.10
C TYR A 37 -63.86 -15.30 39.51
N ARG A 38 -64.88 -14.97 40.32
CA ARG A 38 -66.06 -14.20 39.86
C ARG A 38 -65.69 -12.81 39.33
N ALA A 39 -64.70 -12.16 39.95
CA ALA A 39 -64.21 -10.86 39.49
C ALA A 39 -63.53 -10.97 38.11
N ARG A 40 -62.71 -12.01 37.90
CA ARG A 40 -62.09 -12.29 36.58
C ARG A 40 -63.13 -12.60 35.51
N GLN A 41 -64.15 -13.37 35.85
CA GLN A 41 -65.22 -13.69 34.91
C GLN A 41 -66.02 -12.46 34.49
N ALA A 42 -66.37 -11.57 35.43
CA ALA A 42 -67.06 -10.33 35.07
C ALA A 42 -66.20 -9.40 34.20
N VAL A 43 -64.88 -9.33 34.42
CA VAL A 43 -63.96 -8.60 33.53
C VAL A 43 -63.95 -9.23 32.14
N TRP A 44 -63.83 -10.54 32.05
CA TRP A 44 -63.89 -11.27 30.78
C TRP A 44 -65.18 -11.00 30.01
N ASP A 45 -66.33 -11.05 30.69
CA ASP A 45 -67.63 -10.78 30.06
C ASP A 45 -67.73 -9.34 29.53
N TRP A 46 -67.11 -8.37 30.21
CA TRP A 46 -67.02 -6.99 29.75
C TRP A 46 -66.07 -6.82 28.56
N GLU A 47 -64.91 -7.49 28.57
CA GLU A 47 -63.97 -7.50 27.44
C GLU A 47 -64.61 -8.08 26.18
N GLN A 48 -65.35 -9.18 26.31
CA GLN A 48 -66.09 -9.80 25.18
C GLN A 48 -67.16 -8.87 24.61
N LYS A 49 -67.83 -8.06 25.46
CA LYS A 49 -68.82 -7.08 25.01
C LYS A 49 -68.20 -5.89 24.27
N LEU A 50 -66.99 -5.47 24.67
CA LEU A 50 -66.34 -4.27 24.14
C LEU A 50 -65.40 -4.54 22.97
N ASN A 51 -64.80 -5.73 22.88
CA ASN A 51 -63.90 -6.11 21.78
C ASN A 51 -64.48 -5.86 20.38
N PRO A 52 -65.75 -6.23 20.08
CA PRO A 52 -66.32 -5.99 18.75
C PRO A 52 -66.38 -4.50 18.37
N MET A 53 -66.41 -3.58 19.34
CA MET A 53 -66.38 -2.15 19.06
C MET A 53 -65.02 -1.70 18.49
N VAL A 54 -63.93 -2.41 18.81
CA VAL A 54 -62.58 -2.11 18.33
C VAL A 54 -62.47 -2.36 16.81
N GLU A 55 -63.24 -3.31 16.26
CA GLU A 55 -63.24 -3.60 14.82
C GLU A 55 -63.71 -2.42 13.97
N SER A 56 -64.50 -1.51 14.55
CA SER A 56 -64.98 -0.29 13.86
C SER A 56 -63.95 0.85 13.81
N VAL A 57 -62.81 0.71 14.51
CA VAL A 57 -61.76 1.73 14.57
C VAL A 57 -60.79 1.56 13.40
N ALA A 58 -60.53 2.64 12.66
CA ALA A 58 -59.59 2.61 11.55
C ALA A 58 -58.16 2.29 12.01
N GLU A 59 -57.50 1.36 11.32
CA GLU A 59 -56.12 1.00 11.61
C GLU A 59 -55.18 2.18 11.32
N THR A 60 -54.31 2.50 12.28
CA THR A 60 -53.28 3.54 12.12
C THR A 60 -51.92 2.91 12.36
N VAL A 61 -51.03 2.96 11.36
CA VAL A 61 -49.70 2.37 11.45
C VAL A 61 -48.83 3.21 12.40
N PRO A 62 -48.35 2.64 13.53
CA PRO A 62 -47.47 3.36 14.43
C PRO A 62 -46.06 3.51 13.82
N PRO A 63 -45.30 4.56 14.17
CA PRO A 63 -43.90 4.68 13.76
C PRO A 63 -43.05 3.49 14.23
N GLU A 64 -42.17 2.96 13.38
CA GLU A 64 -41.32 1.77 13.67
C GLU A 64 -40.47 1.90 14.94
N ARG A 65 -40.14 3.15 15.33
CA ARG A 65 -39.43 3.43 16.58
C ARG A 65 -40.16 2.91 17.82
N ILE A 66 -41.49 2.87 17.80
CA ILE A 66 -42.31 2.42 18.93
C ILE A 66 -42.13 0.93 19.13
N TRP A 67 -42.26 0.14 18.05
CA TRP A 67 -42.03 -1.30 18.10
C TRP A 67 -40.60 -1.63 18.55
N SER A 68 -39.63 -0.93 17.98
CA SER A 68 -38.21 -1.07 18.36
C SER A 68 -37.94 -0.74 19.83
N GLY A 69 -38.69 0.21 20.40
CA GLY A 69 -38.60 0.60 21.81
C GLY A 69 -39.24 -0.44 22.73
N ILE A 70 -40.36 -1.04 22.32
CA ILE A 70 -41.02 -2.13 23.04
C ILE A 70 -40.11 -3.36 23.08
N GLN A 71 -39.56 -3.77 21.93
CA GLN A 71 -38.68 -4.93 21.82
C GLN A 71 -37.43 -4.77 22.70
N ARG A 72 -36.85 -3.57 22.77
CA ARG A 72 -35.72 -3.28 23.66
C ARG A 72 -36.06 -3.38 25.16
N ARG A 73 -37.29 -3.04 25.56
CA ARG A 73 -37.73 -3.12 26.97
C ARG A 73 -38.07 -4.54 27.39
N ILE A 74 -38.66 -5.32 26.49
CA ILE A 74 -39.06 -6.70 26.76
C ILE A 74 -37.87 -7.65 26.64
N ASN A 75 -37.00 -7.42 25.65
CA ASN A 75 -35.84 -8.27 25.40
C ASN A 75 -34.56 -7.43 25.23
N PRO A 76 -34.00 -6.90 26.33
CA PRO A 76 -32.82 -6.04 26.28
C PRO A 76 -31.60 -6.77 25.69
N GLN A 77 -31.49 -8.08 25.89
CA GLN A 77 -30.33 -8.88 25.48
C GLN A 77 -30.22 -9.05 23.95
N GLN A 78 -31.34 -9.32 23.26
CA GLN A 78 -31.36 -9.45 21.80
C GLN A 78 -30.98 -8.16 21.05
N SER A 79 -31.17 -6.98 21.68
CA SER A 79 -30.86 -5.69 21.04
C SER A 79 -29.38 -5.33 21.04
N ILE A 80 -28.59 -5.92 21.96
CA ILE A 80 -27.14 -5.67 22.05
C ILE A 80 -26.40 -6.49 20.99
N ASP A 81 -26.85 -7.71 20.75
CA ASP A 81 -26.20 -8.63 19.81
C ASP A 81 -26.39 -8.20 18.35
N THR A 82 -27.58 -7.71 17.98
CA THR A 82 -27.86 -7.25 16.60
C THR A 82 -27.08 -5.99 16.23
N VAL A 83 -27.00 -5.00 17.13
CA VAL A 83 -26.25 -3.76 16.89
C VAL A 83 -24.75 -4.02 16.77
N LYS A 84 -24.22 -4.96 17.57
CA LYS A 84 -22.79 -5.32 17.53
C LYS A 84 -22.43 -6.09 16.26
N GLN A 85 -23.31 -6.98 15.80
CA GLN A 85 -23.10 -7.77 14.59
C GLN A 85 -23.15 -6.91 13.31
N ASP A 86 -24.09 -5.98 13.20
CA ASP A 86 -24.18 -5.06 12.07
C ASP A 86 -22.98 -4.11 11.97
N ASN A 87 -22.47 -3.64 13.12
CA ASN A 87 -21.31 -2.74 13.15
C ASN A 87 -20.00 -3.45 12.76
N LEU A 88 -19.84 -4.74 13.11
CA LEU A 88 -18.67 -5.53 12.70
C LEU A 88 -18.70 -5.89 11.22
N LEU A 89 -19.86 -6.28 10.68
CA LEU A 89 -20.00 -6.61 9.26
C LEU A 89 -19.80 -5.37 8.37
N SER A 90 -20.35 -4.22 8.76
CA SER A 90 -20.15 -2.95 8.05
C SER A 90 -18.70 -2.46 8.15
N SER A 91 -18.06 -2.59 9.31
CA SER A 91 -16.63 -2.31 9.47
C SER A 91 -15.77 -3.21 8.57
N LEU A 92 -16.03 -4.52 8.54
CA LEU A 92 -15.31 -5.46 7.67
C LEU A 92 -15.53 -5.16 6.17
N MET A 93 -16.75 -4.81 5.75
CA MET A 93 -17.00 -4.40 4.36
C MET A 93 -16.31 -3.08 4.02
N PHE A 94 -16.26 -2.13 4.95
CA PHE A 94 -15.51 -0.89 4.79
C PHE A 94 -14.01 -1.15 4.63
N TRP A 95 -13.40 -1.92 5.53
CA TRP A 95 -11.99 -2.31 5.45
C TRP A 95 -11.67 -3.15 4.21
N ARG A 96 -12.60 -4.01 3.77
CA ARG A 96 -12.43 -4.80 2.54
C ARG A 96 -12.48 -3.94 1.28
N ARG A 97 -13.30 -2.88 1.25
CA ARG A 97 -13.33 -1.90 0.15
C ARG A 97 -12.04 -1.06 0.12
N TRP A 98 -11.50 -0.69 1.27
CA TRP A 98 -10.22 0.04 1.35
C TRP A 98 -9.02 -0.85 1.04
N GLY A 99 -9.05 -2.13 1.43
CA GLY A 99 -8.04 -3.11 1.06
C GLY A 99 -7.94 -3.34 -0.45
N GLY A 100 -9.09 -3.38 -1.15
CA GLY A 100 -9.12 -3.51 -2.61
C GLY A 100 -8.47 -2.32 -3.37
N VAL A 101 -8.56 -1.10 -2.83
CA VAL A 101 -7.93 0.09 -3.43
C VAL A 101 -6.41 0.01 -3.35
N SER A 102 -5.86 -0.52 -2.25
CA SER A 102 -4.39 -0.64 -2.07
C SER A 102 -3.75 -1.58 -3.10
N THR A 103 -4.38 -2.71 -3.41
CA THR A 103 -3.84 -3.69 -4.37
C THR A 103 -3.78 -3.12 -5.78
N VAL A 104 -4.81 -2.35 -6.20
CA VAL A 104 -4.82 -1.71 -7.53
C VAL A 104 -3.72 -0.67 -7.64
N VAL A 105 -3.52 0.16 -6.61
CA VAL A 105 -2.44 1.15 -6.58
C VAL A 105 -1.07 0.49 -6.63
N ALA A 106 -0.85 -0.60 -5.88
CA ALA A 106 0.40 -1.34 -5.91
C ALA A 106 0.70 -1.94 -7.29
N ILE A 107 -0.30 -2.50 -7.97
CA ILE A 107 -0.14 -3.03 -9.34
C ILE A 107 0.17 -1.91 -10.33
N VAL A 108 -0.54 -0.78 -10.25
CA VAL A 108 -0.28 0.39 -11.12
C VAL A 108 1.13 0.92 -10.88
N LEU A 109 1.58 1.01 -9.63
CA LEU A 109 2.92 1.45 -9.29
C LEU A 109 3.98 0.46 -9.80
N ALA A 110 3.76 -0.84 -9.64
CA ALA A 110 4.66 -1.88 -10.14
C ALA A 110 4.77 -1.83 -11.67
N LEU A 111 3.65 -1.69 -12.38
CA LEU A 111 3.62 -1.51 -13.83
C LEU A 111 4.31 -0.21 -14.24
N PHE A 112 4.07 0.90 -13.53
CA PHE A 112 4.73 2.17 -13.78
C PHE A 112 6.25 2.06 -13.62
N ILE A 113 6.73 1.47 -12.51
CA ILE A 113 8.15 1.25 -12.29
C ILE A 113 8.73 0.36 -13.40
N SER A 114 8.04 -0.74 -13.73
CA SER A 114 8.50 -1.68 -14.76
C SER A 114 8.54 -1.08 -16.17
N LEU A 115 7.64 -0.14 -16.50
CA LEU A 115 7.56 0.48 -17.83
C LEU A 115 8.49 1.68 -17.96
N TYR A 116 8.69 2.47 -16.89
CA TYR A 116 9.42 3.73 -16.94
C TYR A 116 10.83 3.65 -16.34
N PHE A 117 11.16 2.60 -15.58
CA PHE A 117 12.49 2.35 -15.03
C PHE A 117 12.96 0.94 -15.38
N PRO A 118 13.23 0.64 -16.67
CA PRO A 118 13.82 -0.63 -17.03
C PRO A 118 15.18 -0.77 -16.33
N PHE A 119 15.27 -1.72 -15.39
CA PHE A 119 16.54 -2.16 -14.86
C PHE A 119 17.19 -3.03 -15.94
N THR A 120 18.12 -2.46 -16.70
CA THR A 120 18.98 -3.23 -17.59
C THR A 120 20.17 -3.72 -16.76
N PRO A 121 20.19 -5.00 -16.32
CA PRO A 121 21.39 -5.52 -15.69
C PRO A 121 22.47 -5.57 -16.77
N ALA A 122 23.55 -4.79 -16.59
CA ALA A 122 24.70 -4.81 -17.50
C ALA A 122 25.49 -6.10 -17.26
N LEU A 123 24.96 -7.23 -17.73
CA LEU A 123 25.57 -8.57 -17.63
C LEU A 123 26.59 -8.82 -18.75
N SER A 124 26.77 -7.86 -19.65
CA SER A 124 27.70 -7.93 -20.78
C SER A 124 28.79 -6.85 -20.64
N GLY A 125 29.21 -6.62 -19.39
CA GLY A 125 30.14 -5.57 -19.02
C GLY A 125 31.58 -6.07 -18.91
N ARG A 126 32.53 -5.34 -19.47
CA ARG A 126 33.97 -5.55 -19.22
C ARG A 126 34.49 -4.47 -18.29
N VAL A 127 35.34 -4.84 -17.33
CA VAL A 127 35.90 -3.92 -16.34
C VAL A 127 37.41 -4.03 -16.31
N ALA A 128 38.08 -2.88 -16.19
CA ALA A 128 39.50 -2.75 -16.03
C ALA A 128 39.80 -1.70 -14.95
N ILE A 129 40.74 -2.01 -14.06
CA ILE A 129 41.14 -1.13 -12.97
C ILE A 129 42.63 -0.84 -13.14
N PHE A 130 42.97 0.45 -13.20
CA PHE A 130 44.36 0.88 -13.20
C PHE A 130 44.77 1.23 -11.78
N ASN A 131 45.82 0.58 -11.29
CA ASN A 131 46.39 0.81 -9.97
C ASN A 131 47.74 1.52 -10.06
N ASP A 132 48.11 2.23 -8.99
CA ASP A 132 49.47 2.78 -8.81
C ASP A 132 50.47 1.72 -8.32
N ALA A 133 51.71 2.14 -8.08
CA ALA A 133 52.78 1.28 -7.56
C ALA A 133 52.51 0.72 -6.14
N GLN A 134 51.59 1.34 -5.39
CA GLN A 134 51.14 0.93 -4.05
C GLN A 134 49.83 0.12 -4.11
N ASN A 135 49.41 -0.28 -5.31
CA ASN A 135 48.19 -1.03 -5.60
C ASN A 135 46.89 -0.29 -5.20
N GLN A 136 46.91 1.04 -5.18
CA GLN A 136 45.71 1.88 -5.00
C GLN A 136 45.04 2.16 -6.35
N PRO A 137 43.70 2.09 -6.43
CA PRO A 137 42.99 2.32 -7.68
C PRO A 137 43.01 3.79 -8.09
N LEU A 138 43.49 4.05 -9.31
CA LEU A 138 43.54 5.38 -9.93
C LEU A 138 42.33 5.61 -10.84
N TRP A 139 42.05 4.65 -11.73
CA TRP A 139 40.93 4.71 -12.67
C TRP A 139 40.17 3.39 -12.75
N LEU A 140 38.84 3.50 -12.81
CA LEU A 140 37.93 2.41 -13.13
C LEU A 140 37.38 2.64 -14.53
N VAL A 141 37.63 1.70 -15.43
CA VAL A 141 37.08 1.68 -16.79
C VAL A 141 36.07 0.55 -16.87
N SER A 142 34.83 0.87 -17.21
CA SER A 142 33.77 -0.11 -17.43
C SER A 142 33.16 0.11 -18.81
N SER A 143 33.01 -0.95 -19.60
CA SER A 143 32.38 -0.91 -20.91
C SER A 143 31.19 -1.84 -20.96
N ASP A 144 30.09 -1.37 -21.54
CA ASP A 144 28.93 -2.18 -21.89
C ASP A 144 29.04 -2.58 -23.37
N LEU A 145 29.17 -3.88 -23.64
CA LEU A 145 29.36 -4.40 -24.99
C LEU A 145 28.08 -4.37 -25.84
N GLU A 146 26.89 -4.29 -25.24
CA GLU A 146 25.63 -4.19 -25.97
C GLU A 146 25.36 -2.75 -26.41
N THR A 147 25.56 -1.79 -25.50
CA THR A 147 25.28 -0.38 -25.78
C THR A 147 26.49 0.38 -26.35
N GLY A 148 27.69 -0.22 -26.28
CA GLY A 148 28.94 0.42 -26.68
C GLY A 148 29.38 1.56 -25.75
N LYS A 149 28.75 1.67 -24.57
CA LYS A 149 29.05 2.74 -23.61
C LYS A 149 30.32 2.43 -22.83
N LEU A 150 31.33 3.27 -23.00
CA LEU A 150 32.53 3.29 -22.19
C LEU A 150 32.39 4.34 -21.10
N LYS A 151 32.53 3.92 -19.84
CA LYS A 151 32.48 4.77 -18.65
C LYS A 151 33.84 4.71 -17.98
N VAL A 152 34.43 5.88 -17.77
CA VAL A 152 35.69 6.03 -17.05
C VAL A 152 35.46 6.90 -15.83
N LYS A 153 35.89 6.41 -14.68
CA LYS A 153 35.82 7.12 -13.40
C LYS A 153 37.20 7.22 -12.79
N ALA A 154 37.64 8.44 -12.51
CA ALA A 154 38.79 8.68 -11.65
C ALA A 154 38.42 8.38 -10.19
N ILE A 155 39.30 7.69 -9.48
CA ILE A 155 39.15 7.37 -8.06
C ILE A 155 40.19 8.14 -7.26
N ASN A 156 41.47 7.92 -7.51
CA ASN A 156 42.59 8.63 -6.87
C ASN A 156 43.54 9.26 -7.90
N ALA A 157 43.05 9.55 -9.11
CA ALA A 157 43.86 10.07 -10.21
C ALA A 157 44.45 11.48 -9.95
N GLU A 158 43.88 12.25 -9.02
CA GLU A 158 44.38 13.58 -8.63
C GLU A 158 45.80 13.52 -8.05
N ALA A 159 46.17 12.41 -7.41
CA ALA A 159 47.51 12.21 -6.86
C ALA A 159 48.60 12.06 -7.95
N VAL A 160 48.22 11.91 -9.22
CA VAL A 160 49.13 11.68 -10.37
C VAL A 160 49.03 12.82 -11.41
N ALA A 161 48.47 13.98 -11.06
CA ALA A 161 48.42 15.11 -11.98
C ALA A 161 49.86 15.53 -12.39
N ILE A 162 50.19 15.37 -13.67
CA ILE A 162 51.48 15.80 -14.23
C ILE A 162 51.25 17.18 -14.89
N ASP A 163 51.99 18.19 -14.43
CA ASP A 163 51.88 19.57 -14.94
C ASP A 163 51.91 19.61 -16.47
N ASN A 164 50.84 20.17 -17.05
CA ASN A 164 50.67 20.41 -18.49
C ASN A 164 50.81 19.13 -19.36
N LYS A 165 50.35 17.97 -18.86
CA LYS A 165 50.24 16.72 -19.62
C LYS A 165 48.86 16.09 -19.46
N ALA A 166 48.47 15.26 -20.42
CA ALA A 166 47.21 14.54 -20.39
C ALA A 166 47.46 13.03 -20.36
N PHE A 167 46.61 12.30 -19.64
CA PHE A 167 46.60 10.84 -19.72
C PHE A 167 45.66 10.40 -20.83
N GLU A 168 46.14 9.51 -21.70
CA GLU A 168 45.33 8.95 -22.79
C GLU A 168 45.17 7.44 -22.62
N LEU A 169 43.94 6.97 -22.80
CA LEU A 169 43.57 5.56 -22.71
C LEU A 169 43.69 4.90 -24.09
N TRP A 170 44.30 3.73 -24.12
CA TRP A 170 44.53 2.95 -25.33
C TRP A 170 44.02 1.52 -25.18
N MET A 171 43.43 1.01 -26.25
CA MET A 171 43.20 -0.43 -26.44
C MET A 171 44.45 -1.10 -26.99
N LEU A 172 44.81 -2.24 -26.42
CA LEU A 172 45.87 -3.13 -26.89
C LEU A 172 45.24 -4.40 -27.49
N PRO A 173 44.89 -4.40 -28.79
CA PRO A 173 44.37 -5.59 -29.45
C PRO A 173 45.43 -6.69 -29.49
N ALA A 174 45.00 -7.96 -29.53
CA ALA A 174 45.91 -9.11 -29.63
C ALA A 174 46.79 -9.08 -30.90
N SER A 175 46.30 -8.43 -31.96
CA SER A 175 47.03 -8.16 -33.19
C SER A 175 46.69 -6.78 -33.74
N GLY A 176 47.70 -5.98 -34.07
CA GLY A 176 47.53 -4.64 -34.67
C GLY A 176 48.16 -3.53 -33.84
N GLN A 177 47.87 -2.28 -34.22
CA GLN A 177 48.36 -1.10 -33.51
C GLN A 177 47.41 -0.67 -32.39
N PRO A 178 47.92 -0.04 -31.31
CA PRO A 178 47.08 0.53 -30.27
C PRO A 178 46.05 1.51 -30.82
N ARG A 179 44.87 1.56 -30.21
CA ARG A 179 43.79 2.50 -30.60
C ARG A 179 43.38 3.36 -29.42
N SER A 180 43.39 4.67 -29.61
CA SER A 180 42.95 5.61 -28.58
C SER A 180 41.46 5.46 -28.28
N LEU A 181 41.15 5.48 -26.99
CA LEU A 181 39.80 5.59 -26.42
C LEU A 181 39.53 7.00 -25.86
N GLY A 182 40.51 7.90 -25.95
CA GLY A 182 40.41 9.28 -25.50
C GLY A 182 41.11 9.55 -24.16
N LEU A 183 40.95 10.79 -23.70
CA LEU A 183 41.64 11.31 -22.53
C LEU A 183 40.98 10.85 -21.22
N LEU A 184 41.80 10.52 -20.24
CA LEU A 184 41.35 10.14 -18.91
C LEU A 184 41.11 11.37 -18.03
N PRO A 185 40.03 11.38 -17.23
CA PRO A 185 39.81 12.42 -16.23
C PRO A 185 40.87 12.33 -15.13
N VAL A 186 41.38 13.50 -14.68
CA VAL A 186 42.38 13.61 -13.59
C VAL A 186 41.80 14.17 -12.30
N THR A 187 40.50 14.42 -12.25
CA THR A 187 39.69 14.89 -11.10
C THR A 187 38.57 13.87 -10.85
N GLU A 188 37.86 13.86 -9.71
CA GLU A 188 36.71 12.97 -9.39
C GLU A 188 35.50 13.00 -10.38
N GLN A 189 35.71 13.40 -11.62
CA GLN A 189 34.74 13.42 -12.69
C GLN A 189 34.62 12.03 -13.34
N ARG A 190 33.38 11.74 -13.76
CA ARG A 190 33.05 10.60 -14.60
C ARG A 190 32.92 11.06 -16.04
N VAL A 191 33.61 10.36 -16.95
CA VAL A 191 33.47 10.56 -18.39
C VAL A 191 32.73 9.35 -18.97
N GLU A 192 31.72 9.61 -19.80
CA GLU A 192 30.98 8.60 -20.54
C GLU A 192 31.07 8.89 -22.03
N VAL A 193 31.50 7.91 -22.81
CA VAL A 193 31.66 7.99 -24.25
C VAL A 193 30.96 6.80 -24.90
N VAL A 194 30.23 7.05 -25.98
CA VAL A 194 29.65 5.99 -26.80
C VAL A 194 30.65 5.64 -27.91
N LEU A 195 31.14 4.40 -27.92
CA LEU A 195 32.08 3.93 -28.93
C LEU A 195 31.37 3.72 -30.27
N SER A 196 32.08 4.02 -31.36
CA SER A 196 31.59 3.65 -32.69
C SER A 196 31.56 2.12 -32.85
N PRO A 197 30.72 1.56 -33.74
CA PRO A 197 30.65 0.12 -33.95
C PRO A 197 32.00 -0.54 -34.28
N GLN A 198 32.88 0.20 -34.95
CA GLN A 198 34.23 -0.26 -35.31
C GLN A 198 35.12 -0.38 -34.06
N LEU A 199 35.09 0.61 -33.17
CA LEU A 199 35.86 0.59 -31.92
C LEU A 199 35.33 -0.49 -30.96
N LEU A 200 34.02 -0.71 -30.94
CA LEU A 200 33.38 -1.76 -30.15
C LEU A 200 33.86 -3.15 -30.58
N ALA A 201 33.92 -3.42 -31.89
CA ALA A 201 34.45 -4.69 -32.42
C ALA A 201 35.93 -4.92 -32.06
N ILE A 202 36.73 -3.85 -31.99
CA ILE A 202 38.13 -3.92 -31.56
C ILE A 202 38.19 -4.19 -30.05
N LEU A 203 37.37 -3.52 -29.24
CA LEU A 203 37.32 -3.72 -27.79
C LEU A 203 36.96 -5.16 -27.43
N GLN A 204 36.04 -5.80 -28.18
CA GLN A 204 35.70 -7.22 -28.01
C GLN A 204 36.91 -8.15 -28.17
N ASN A 205 37.87 -7.80 -29.02
CA ASN A 205 39.09 -8.56 -29.30
C ASN A 205 40.35 -7.98 -28.59
N THR A 206 40.15 -7.07 -27.64
CA THR A 206 41.23 -6.41 -26.89
C THR A 206 41.52 -7.20 -25.62
N ALA A 207 42.79 -7.55 -25.41
CA ALA A 207 43.24 -8.32 -24.24
C ALA A 207 43.63 -7.42 -23.06
N GLY A 208 43.96 -6.15 -23.32
CA GLY A 208 44.38 -5.22 -22.29
C GLY A 208 44.22 -3.76 -22.68
N LEU A 209 44.32 -2.89 -21.69
CA LEU A 209 44.30 -1.44 -21.83
C LEU A 209 45.62 -0.86 -21.33
N ALA A 210 46.02 0.27 -21.90
CA ALA A 210 47.20 1.02 -21.51
C ALA A 210 46.86 2.50 -21.30
N VAL A 211 47.65 3.15 -20.44
CA VAL A 211 47.64 4.60 -20.23
C VAL A 211 49.01 5.16 -20.56
N SER A 212 49.06 6.15 -21.45
CA SER A 212 50.26 6.93 -21.74
C SER A 212 50.13 8.36 -21.25
N VAL A 213 51.29 9.01 -21.05
CA VAL A 213 51.38 10.43 -20.71
C VAL A 213 51.68 11.23 -21.98
N GLU A 214 50.68 11.94 -22.48
CA GLU A 214 50.72 12.67 -23.75
C GLU A 214 50.79 14.19 -23.53
N PRO A 215 51.11 14.98 -24.58
CA PRO A 215 50.96 16.44 -24.54
C PRO A 215 49.52 16.88 -24.23
N PRO A 216 49.31 18.16 -23.86
CA PRO A 216 47.95 18.70 -23.70
C PRO A 216 47.11 18.45 -24.95
N GLY A 217 45.97 17.76 -24.79
CA GLY A 217 45.08 17.38 -25.89
C GLY A 217 45.27 15.94 -26.43
N GLY A 218 46.28 15.20 -25.96
CA GLY A 218 46.52 13.81 -26.35
C GLY A 218 47.59 13.64 -27.43
N SER A 219 47.68 12.42 -27.96
CA SER A 219 48.62 12.07 -29.02
C SER A 219 48.26 12.75 -30.35
N PRO A 220 49.20 13.46 -30.99
CA PRO A 220 48.99 14.07 -32.29
C PRO A 220 49.07 13.08 -33.46
N THR A 221 49.60 11.86 -33.24
CA THR A 221 49.87 10.88 -34.30
C THR A 221 48.84 9.74 -34.36
N GLY A 222 47.96 9.64 -33.37
CA GLY A 222 47.04 8.50 -33.22
C GLY A 222 47.72 7.22 -32.72
N LEU A 223 48.98 7.32 -32.25
CA LEU A 223 49.75 6.28 -31.56
C LEU A 223 50.34 6.87 -30.27
N PRO A 224 50.64 6.09 -29.23
CA PRO A 224 51.26 6.63 -28.02
C PRO A 224 52.56 7.37 -28.36
N THR A 225 52.64 8.68 -28.07
CA THR A 225 53.87 9.47 -28.30
C THR A 225 54.70 9.63 -27.04
N GLY A 226 54.05 9.51 -25.87
CA GLY A 226 54.73 9.54 -24.58
C GLY A 226 54.95 8.15 -23.95
N PRO A 227 55.55 8.12 -22.75
CA PRO A 227 55.77 6.88 -22.03
C PRO A 227 54.42 6.26 -21.59
N VAL A 228 54.31 4.94 -21.77
CA VAL A 228 53.20 4.14 -21.23
C VAL A 228 53.47 3.89 -19.75
N VAL A 229 52.60 4.42 -18.89
CA VAL A 229 52.79 4.45 -17.43
C VAL A 229 51.99 3.38 -16.70
N TYR A 230 50.84 2.98 -17.24
CA TYR A 230 49.98 1.96 -16.62
C TYR A 230 49.45 1.00 -17.69
N GLN A 231 49.32 -0.27 -17.31
CA GLN A 231 48.70 -1.31 -18.14
C GLN A 231 47.87 -2.24 -17.26
N THR A 232 46.75 -2.71 -17.79
CA THR A 232 45.91 -3.70 -17.12
C THR A 232 45.26 -4.63 -18.13
N SER A 233 45.01 -5.87 -17.73
CA SER A 233 44.12 -6.76 -18.48
C SER A 233 42.66 -6.36 -18.27
N ILE A 234 41.81 -6.71 -19.23
CA ILE A 234 40.37 -6.51 -19.13
C ILE A 234 39.75 -7.77 -18.52
N LEU A 235 38.86 -7.59 -17.54
CA LEU A 235 38.09 -8.66 -16.91
C LEU A 235 36.66 -8.65 -17.44
N GLU A 236 36.11 -9.82 -17.74
CA GLU A 236 34.69 -10.01 -18.05
C GLU A 236 33.91 -10.21 -16.73
N LEU A 237 32.75 -9.54 -16.62
CA LEU A 237 31.82 -9.70 -15.50
C LEU A 237 30.86 -10.88 -15.70
#